data_AF-A0A842N050-F1
#
_entry.id   AF-A0A842N050-F1
#
_cell.length_a   1.000
_cell.length_b   1.000
_cell.length_c   1.000
_cell.angle_alpha   90.00
_cell.angle_beta   90.00
_cell.angle_gamma   90.00
#
_symmetry.space_group_name_H-M   'P 1'
#
loop_
_entity.id
_entity.type
_entity.pdbx_description
1 polymer ?
#
loop_
_entity_poly.entity_id
_entity_poly.type
_entity_poly.pdbx_seq_one_letter_code
_entity_poly.pdbx_strand_id
1 'polypeptide(L)'
;MNILTSSLIVILMSGIIFMALPGVYAQVNLPWSHELQGEVAEDSTNVHPGFYEISQYAIGTVGIQIIFTESDGSGDPSKYDWNESKMRMAEANIKKGLEFWEDRYPFEVGKLEFLYRPSMIGETGVEASTRVTDGWFQHYDSRELVVDTLTDTGCGSVTDPGAEQYPNVLPRLKTYGDQFRIHVLSCANEVRDELGTDWATVIFVPYTADQVNGLAFGFTEGSFIQDSYMTTINGGGIIPAHEWAHMVGATDMIECDLRGPDDDACGEKAGYLYMEETDTIPMTNCILGSTGNNPGLSRICVSDGTKHQMGWVDENNNNIPDLVENAVTVNLSENQKKDGSSVVIEGAVMLEPVKCKWDEDDKTWQNEWYCKDTTINKIIQVTSIPTTEIKPTDGKFDSAFEEFTITLNTAELNNNEIEIKVKDEITSRIHSSTFVLDVDVSETTETAIPAWIKNNAGWWAEGQIDDNSFVQGIQFMIKENIISIPNLPESSSETADSVPTWIKNNAGWWAEGQIDDNSFVKGIEYLVKVGIIQVS
;
A
#
# COMPACT_ATOMS: atom_id res chain seq x y z
N MET A 1 64.45 -29.86 56.15
CA MET A 1 64.07 -28.89 55.10
C MET A 1 62.66 -29.26 54.67
N ASN A 2 61.63 -28.81 55.39
CA ASN A 2 60.95 -27.49 55.29
C ASN A 2 60.39 -27.25 53.89
N ILE A 3 59.13 -26.86 53.64
CA ILE A 3 57.87 -26.62 54.39
C ILE A 3 56.80 -26.29 53.29
N LEU A 4 55.50 -26.52 53.55
CA LEU A 4 54.22 -25.87 53.13
C LEU A 4 54.25 -24.79 51.98
N THR A 5 53.25 -24.46 51.14
CA THR A 5 51.75 -24.49 51.15
C THR A 5 51.21 -23.80 49.86
N SER A 6 50.07 -24.28 49.34
CA SER A 6 48.85 -23.56 48.88
C SER A 6 48.84 -22.21 48.10
N SER A 7 47.99 -22.21 47.05
CA SER A 7 46.91 -21.23 46.70
C SER A 7 47.03 -20.26 45.50
N LEU A 8 45.93 -20.28 44.71
CA LEU A 8 45.20 -19.23 43.96
C LEU A 8 45.53 -18.87 42.47
N ILE A 9 44.65 -19.36 41.58
CA ILE A 9 43.78 -18.69 40.55
C ILE A 9 44.21 -17.32 39.97
N VAL A 10 44.19 -17.20 38.62
CA VAL A 10 43.43 -16.24 37.74
C VAL A 10 43.83 -16.53 36.26
N ILE A 11 42.99 -17.24 35.50
CA ILE A 11 42.11 -16.84 34.36
C ILE A 11 42.82 -16.49 33.03
N LEU A 12 42.55 -17.39 32.08
CA LEU A 12 42.48 -17.33 30.61
C LEU A 12 42.66 -15.96 29.93
N MET A 13 43.64 -15.92 29.04
CA MET A 13 43.58 -15.17 27.78
C MET A 13 44.36 -15.92 26.70
N SER A 14 43.95 -15.67 25.45
CA SER A 14 44.61 -15.94 24.16
C SER A 14 44.47 -17.33 23.54
N GLY A 15 43.88 -17.34 22.34
CA GLY A 15 43.77 -18.50 21.46
C GLY A 15 43.04 -18.24 20.15
N ILE A 16 43.37 -17.15 19.43
CA ILE A 16 43.14 -17.06 17.99
C ILE A 16 44.10 -18.05 17.31
N ILE A 17 43.59 -18.93 16.46
CA ILE A 17 44.38 -19.51 15.36
C ILE A 17 43.57 -19.36 14.07
N PHE A 18 43.94 -18.31 13.32
CA PHE A 18 43.80 -18.27 11.87
C PHE A 18 44.73 -19.33 11.26
N MET A 19 44.20 -20.16 10.36
CA MET A 19 45.00 -20.74 9.28
C MET A 19 44.33 -20.37 7.96
N ALA A 20 44.91 -19.38 7.28
CA ALA A 20 44.73 -19.19 5.85
C ALA A 20 45.67 -20.16 5.12
N LEU A 21 45.15 -20.90 4.13
CA LEU A 21 45.92 -21.36 2.97
C LEU A 21 45.04 -21.28 1.71
N PRO A 22 45.66 -21.08 0.53
CA PRO A 22 45.12 -20.24 -0.53
C PRO A 22 44.36 -21.02 -1.61
N GLY A 23 43.30 -20.39 -2.11
CA GLY A 23 42.75 -20.62 -3.45
C GLY A 23 41.85 -21.84 -3.59
N VAL A 24 40.55 -21.66 -3.33
CA VAL A 24 39.44 -21.96 -4.25
C VAL A 24 38.30 -20.99 -3.88
N TYR A 25 37.72 -20.35 -4.88
CA TYR A 25 36.73 -19.29 -4.82
C TYR A 25 35.45 -19.66 -4.07
N ALA A 26 34.91 -18.69 -3.32
CA ALA A 26 33.47 -18.47 -3.13
C ALA A 26 33.27 -16.94 -2.97
N GLN A 27 33.57 -16.13 -3.98
CA GLN A 27 32.46 -15.58 -4.77
C GLN A 27 31.31 -16.56 -4.85
N VAL A 28 30.19 -16.22 -4.20
CA VAL A 28 28.89 -16.77 -4.59
C VAL A 28 28.64 -16.28 -6.02
N ASN A 29 29.24 -16.97 -6.99
CA ASN A 29 28.78 -16.94 -8.37
C ASN A 29 27.44 -17.69 -8.34
N LEU A 30 26.36 -16.93 -8.22
CA LEU A 30 25.02 -17.41 -8.53
C LEU A 30 25.04 -17.89 -10.00
N PRO A 31 24.69 -19.16 -10.29
CA PRO A 31 24.89 -19.73 -11.61
C PRO A 31 23.75 -19.36 -12.57
N TRP A 32 23.46 -18.08 -12.82
CA TRP A 32 22.55 -17.70 -13.90
C TRP A 32 22.92 -16.35 -14.54
N SER A 33 23.87 -16.39 -15.48
CA SER A 33 23.95 -15.38 -16.54
C SER A 33 23.14 -15.87 -17.74
N HIS A 34 21.90 -15.39 -17.89
CA HIS A 34 21.22 -15.42 -19.17
C HIS A 34 20.42 -14.14 -19.38
N GLU A 35 20.63 -13.55 -20.56
CA GLU A 35 20.02 -12.31 -21.06
C GLU A 35 18.51 -12.24 -20.80
N LEU A 36 18.07 -11.13 -20.22
CA LEU A 36 16.66 -10.81 -20.02
C LEU A 36 16.42 -9.40 -20.54
N GLN A 37 16.02 -9.32 -21.80
CA GLN A 37 15.24 -8.21 -22.32
C GLN A 37 13.76 -8.55 -22.11
N GLY A 38 13.02 -7.68 -21.42
CA GLY A 38 11.56 -7.77 -21.31
C GLY A 38 11.02 -7.23 -19.98
N GLU A 39 10.76 -5.93 -19.96
CA GLU A 39 9.95 -5.20 -18.98
C GLU A 39 8.51 -5.77 -18.88
N VAL A 40 7.83 -5.57 -17.75
CA VAL A 40 6.63 -4.70 -17.61
C VAL A 40 6.01 -4.88 -16.20
N ALA A 41 5.69 -3.73 -15.61
CA ALA A 41 5.32 -3.43 -14.23
C ALA A 41 4.02 -4.09 -13.71
N GLU A 42 3.99 -4.17 -12.38
CA GLU A 42 2.83 -4.35 -11.52
C GLU A 42 1.71 -3.33 -11.83
N ASP A 43 0.49 -3.59 -11.38
CA ASP A 43 -0.60 -2.62 -11.49
C ASP A 43 -0.20 -1.34 -10.75
N SER A 44 0.19 -0.31 -11.50
CA SER A 44 0.68 0.97 -10.99
C SER A 44 -0.36 1.76 -10.18
N THR A 45 -1.58 1.23 -10.03
CA THR A 45 -2.64 1.80 -9.21
C THR A 45 -2.70 1.19 -7.81
N ASN A 46 -2.08 0.02 -7.56
CA ASN A 46 -2.05 -0.58 -6.24
C ASN A 46 -0.82 -0.10 -5.45
N VAL A 47 -1.06 0.91 -4.62
CA VAL A 47 -0.05 1.55 -3.77
C VAL A 47 0.08 0.90 -2.39
N HIS A 48 -0.67 -0.19 -2.13
CA HIS A 48 -0.63 -0.98 -0.90
C HIS A 48 0.20 -2.26 -1.04
N PRO A 49 0.64 -2.82 0.11
CA PRO A 49 1.42 -4.06 0.18
C PRO A 49 0.73 -5.25 -0.49
N GLY A 50 1.17 -5.60 -1.68
CA GLY A 50 0.75 -6.79 -2.42
C GLY A 50 1.21 -8.09 -1.77
N PHE A 51 0.75 -9.24 -2.32
CA PHE A 51 1.08 -10.56 -1.78
C PHE A 51 2.59 -10.82 -1.65
N TYR A 52 3.37 -10.32 -2.62
CA TYR A 52 4.82 -10.48 -2.70
C TYR A 52 5.62 -9.34 -2.05
N GLU A 53 4.94 -8.38 -1.45
CA GLU A 53 5.57 -7.21 -0.82
C GLU A 53 5.73 -7.44 0.68
N ILE A 54 6.92 -7.15 1.16
CA ILE A 54 7.27 -7.18 2.58
C ILE A 54 7.47 -5.76 3.09
N SER A 55 7.59 -5.59 4.41
CA SER A 55 7.92 -4.29 5.00
C SER A 55 9.29 -3.80 4.51
N GLN A 56 9.32 -2.86 3.56
CA GLN A 56 10.57 -2.20 3.12
C GLN A 56 10.95 -1.00 3.99
N TYR A 57 10.10 -0.65 4.97
CA TYR A 57 10.09 0.70 5.52
C TYR A 57 10.19 0.77 7.06
N ALA A 58 10.34 -0.38 7.72
CA ALA A 58 10.53 -0.50 9.17
C ALA A 58 9.65 0.47 10.01
N ILE A 59 8.37 0.52 9.66
CA ILE A 59 7.40 1.51 10.13
C ILE A 59 6.01 0.86 10.21
N GLY A 60 5.18 1.33 11.13
CA GLY A 60 3.88 0.75 11.40
C GLY A 60 3.96 -0.54 12.21
N THR A 61 2.89 -1.30 12.16
CA THR A 61 2.75 -2.55 12.92
C THR A 61 3.24 -3.75 12.12
N VAL A 62 4.02 -4.62 12.75
CA VAL A 62 4.60 -5.82 12.12
C VAL A 62 4.17 -7.07 12.91
N GLY A 63 3.42 -7.94 12.25
CA GLY A 63 3.02 -9.24 12.76
C GLY A 63 4.18 -10.23 12.70
N ILE A 64 4.41 -10.96 13.79
CA ILE A 64 5.53 -11.88 13.93
C ILE A 64 5.01 -13.29 14.23
N GLN A 65 5.40 -14.25 13.41
CA GLN A 65 5.27 -15.67 13.70
C GLN A 65 6.65 -16.26 13.97
N ILE A 66 6.89 -16.73 15.19
CA ILE A 66 8.12 -17.49 15.52
C ILE A 66 7.80 -18.98 15.40
N ILE A 67 8.61 -19.71 14.63
CA ILE A 67 8.48 -21.14 14.43
C ILE A 67 9.78 -21.84 14.82
N PHE A 68 9.72 -22.63 15.87
CA PHE A 68 10.80 -23.51 16.28
C PHE A 68 10.80 -24.74 15.37
N THR A 69 11.90 -24.98 14.67
CA THR A 69 11.97 -26.13 13.74
C THR A 69 12.62 -27.31 14.46
N GLU A 70 11.99 -28.47 14.37
CA GLU A 70 12.34 -29.69 15.10
C GLU A 70 12.51 -30.85 14.12
N SER A 71 13.58 -31.62 14.27
CA SER A 71 13.76 -32.82 13.45
C SER A 71 12.85 -33.95 13.94
N ASP A 72 12.08 -34.56 13.04
CA ASP A 72 11.21 -35.71 13.34
C ASP A 72 11.93 -37.07 13.19
N GLY A 73 13.18 -37.06 12.72
CA GLY A 73 13.96 -38.26 12.46
C GLY A 73 13.71 -38.94 11.10
N SER A 74 12.85 -38.38 10.23
CA SER A 74 12.43 -39.00 8.97
C SER A 74 13.47 -38.86 7.85
N GLY A 75 14.21 -37.75 7.82
CA GLY A 75 15.31 -37.49 6.89
C GLY A 75 16.67 -37.81 7.53
N ASP A 76 17.05 -37.01 8.52
CA ASP A 76 18.25 -37.18 9.34
C ASP A 76 17.92 -37.79 10.70
N PRO A 77 18.84 -38.48 11.39
CA PRO A 77 18.60 -38.91 12.76
C PRO A 77 18.42 -37.70 13.70
N SER A 78 17.23 -37.58 14.31
CA SER A 78 16.99 -36.59 15.38
C SER A 78 18.00 -36.82 16.51
N LYS A 79 18.77 -35.77 16.77
CA LYS A 79 19.90 -35.77 17.71
C LYS A 79 19.75 -34.67 18.75
N TYR A 80 19.17 -33.55 18.36
CA TYR A 80 19.01 -32.42 19.24
C TYR A 80 17.60 -31.84 19.17
N ASP A 81 16.95 -31.86 20.33
CA ASP A 81 15.54 -31.56 20.42
C ASP A 81 15.29 -30.29 21.23
N TRP A 82 14.28 -29.53 20.82
CA TRP A 82 13.76 -28.43 21.61
C TRP A 82 13.20 -28.92 22.94
N ASN A 83 13.38 -28.07 23.96
CA ASN A 83 12.58 -28.18 25.17
C ASN A 83 11.99 -26.81 25.49
N GLU A 84 10.91 -26.84 26.28
CA GLU A 84 10.12 -25.65 26.59
C GLU A 84 10.96 -24.52 27.20
N SER A 85 11.94 -24.83 28.05
CA SER A 85 12.79 -23.80 28.66
C SER A 85 13.70 -23.13 27.62
N LYS A 86 14.23 -23.89 26.67
CA LYS A 86 15.09 -23.34 25.61
C LYS A 86 14.30 -22.52 24.61
N MET A 87 13.12 -23.00 24.20
CA MET A 87 12.22 -22.25 23.32
C MET A 87 11.84 -20.91 23.95
N ARG A 88 11.43 -20.91 25.23
CA ARG A 88 11.11 -19.66 25.96
C ARG A 88 12.29 -18.68 26.01
N MET A 89 13.52 -19.18 26.18
CA MET A 89 14.71 -18.31 26.19
C MET A 89 15.00 -17.74 24.80
N ALA A 90 14.94 -18.56 23.75
CA ALA A 90 15.15 -18.12 22.38
C ALA A 90 14.08 -17.10 21.95
N GLU A 91 12.80 -17.39 22.21
CA GLU A 91 11.67 -16.48 21.96
C GLU A 91 11.88 -15.14 22.66
N ALA A 92 12.21 -15.15 23.95
CA ALA A 92 12.44 -13.92 24.71
C ALA A 92 13.59 -13.09 24.15
N ASN A 93 14.65 -13.73 23.65
CA ASN A 93 15.77 -12.99 23.06
C ASN A 93 15.46 -12.47 21.66
N ILE A 94 14.67 -13.19 20.85
CA ILE A 94 14.19 -12.68 19.57
C ILE A 94 13.34 -11.43 19.81
N LYS A 95 12.36 -11.51 20.73
CA LYS A 95 11.51 -10.37 21.11
C LYS A 95 12.33 -9.19 21.60
N LYS A 96 13.33 -9.42 22.44
CA LYS A 96 14.28 -8.39 22.89
C LYS A 96 15.04 -7.73 21.73
N GLY A 97 15.34 -8.47 20.67
CA GLY A 97 15.96 -7.93 19.46
C GLY A 97 15.01 -7.07 18.63
N LEU A 98 13.73 -7.43 18.57
CA LEU A 98 12.72 -6.62 17.91
C LEU A 98 12.39 -5.36 18.73
N GLU A 99 12.26 -5.48 20.06
CA GLU A 99 12.12 -4.36 21.00
C GLU A 99 13.26 -3.34 20.87
N PHE A 100 14.48 -3.77 20.52
CA PHE A 100 15.59 -2.85 20.26
C PHE A 100 15.26 -1.83 19.16
N TRP A 101 14.51 -2.24 18.13
CA TRP A 101 14.10 -1.39 17.02
C TRP A 101 12.93 -0.48 17.40
N GLU A 102 11.93 -1.01 18.13
CA GLU A 102 10.84 -0.18 18.69
C GLU A 102 11.40 0.96 19.55
N ASP A 103 12.33 0.65 20.46
CA ASP A 103 12.96 1.61 21.37
C ASP A 103 13.79 2.69 20.65
N ARG A 104 14.19 2.44 19.41
CA ARG A 104 15.08 3.31 18.62
C ARG A 104 14.38 4.03 17.48
N TYR A 105 13.13 3.67 17.21
CA TYR A 105 12.31 4.38 16.25
C TYR A 105 12.22 5.87 16.64
N PRO A 106 12.69 6.79 15.78
CA PRO A 106 12.95 8.16 16.23
C PRO A 106 11.74 9.10 16.15
N PHE A 107 10.64 8.69 15.50
CA PHE A 107 9.52 9.60 15.18
C PHE A 107 8.31 9.45 16.10
N GLU A 108 7.47 10.50 16.14
CA GLU A 108 6.24 10.53 16.94
C GLU A 108 5.06 9.79 16.28
N VAL A 109 5.06 9.67 14.96
CA VAL A 109 3.99 9.05 14.16
C VAL A 109 4.51 7.86 13.36
N GLY A 110 3.61 6.96 12.96
CA GLY A 110 3.98 5.77 12.19
C GLY A 110 4.77 4.72 12.99
N LYS A 111 4.82 4.82 14.33
CA LYS A 111 5.60 3.96 15.24
C LYS A 111 5.81 2.53 14.74
N LEU A 112 7.05 2.06 14.84
CA LEU A 112 7.37 0.64 14.65
C LEU A 112 6.93 -0.15 15.89
N GLU A 113 5.99 -1.07 15.73
CA GLU A 113 5.47 -1.92 16.80
C GLU A 113 5.34 -3.38 16.32
N PHE A 114 5.80 -4.33 17.12
CA PHE A 114 5.75 -5.77 16.81
C PHE A 114 4.62 -6.46 17.58
N LEU A 115 3.74 -7.13 16.84
CA LEU A 115 2.67 -7.94 17.40
C LEU A 115 2.98 -9.42 17.14
N TYR A 116 2.67 -10.28 18.12
CA TYR A 116 3.13 -11.67 18.08
C TYR A 116 1.95 -12.64 18.04
N ARG A 117 1.96 -13.51 17.04
CA ARG A 117 1.16 -14.74 17.06
C ARG A 117 1.81 -15.73 18.05
N PRO A 118 1.05 -16.62 18.72
CA PRO A 118 1.66 -17.65 19.55
C PRO A 118 2.73 -18.43 18.79
N SER A 119 3.90 -18.59 19.40
CA SER A 119 4.98 -19.38 18.79
C SER A 119 4.56 -20.83 18.66
N MET A 120 5.03 -21.48 17.59
CA MET A 120 4.73 -22.88 17.27
C MET A 120 6.01 -23.68 17.06
N ILE A 121 5.87 -25.00 17.15
CA ILE A 121 6.89 -25.96 16.74
C ILE A 121 6.42 -26.60 15.44
N GLY A 122 7.31 -26.71 14.46
CA GLY A 122 7.05 -27.43 13.22
C GLY A 122 8.09 -28.51 12.98
N GLU A 123 7.60 -29.68 12.58
CA GLU A 123 8.42 -30.85 12.30
C GLU A 123 9.01 -30.81 10.89
N THR A 124 10.25 -31.28 10.76
CA THR A 124 10.94 -31.45 9.47
C THR A 124 11.84 -32.69 9.50
N GLY A 125 12.12 -33.27 8.33
CA GLY A 125 13.13 -34.32 8.20
C GLY A 125 14.57 -33.83 8.43
N VAL A 126 14.79 -32.51 8.48
CA VAL A 126 16.13 -31.90 8.54
C VAL A 126 16.61 -31.71 9.98
N GLU A 127 17.75 -32.30 10.33
CA GLU A 127 18.46 -32.01 11.58
C GLU A 127 19.56 -30.98 11.31
N ALA A 128 19.23 -29.70 11.57
CA ALA A 128 20.04 -28.55 11.18
C ALA A 128 21.50 -28.62 11.64
N SER A 129 21.73 -29.14 12.86
CA SER A 129 23.07 -29.32 13.43
C SER A 129 23.94 -30.35 12.71
N THR A 130 23.35 -31.20 11.86
CA THR A 130 24.04 -32.34 11.24
C THR A 130 24.32 -32.18 9.75
N ARG A 131 23.60 -31.28 9.05
CA ARG A 131 23.81 -30.99 7.62
C ARG A 131 24.80 -29.84 7.35
N VAL A 132 25.64 -29.52 8.32
CA VAL A 132 26.62 -28.43 8.21
C VAL A 132 27.86 -28.91 7.45
N THR A 133 28.16 -28.29 6.30
CA THR A 133 29.39 -28.55 5.52
C THR A 133 30.33 -27.36 5.64
N ASP A 134 31.56 -27.57 6.10
CA ASP A 134 32.56 -26.52 6.35
C ASP A 134 32.05 -25.36 7.24
N GLY A 135 31.16 -25.67 8.18
CA GLY A 135 30.55 -24.69 9.08
C GLY A 135 29.32 -23.97 8.52
N TRP A 136 28.91 -24.27 7.28
CA TRP A 136 27.79 -23.64 6.59
C TRP A 136 26.61 -24.58 6.36
N PHE A 137 25.41 -24.08 6.66
CA PHE A 137 24.15 -24.69 6.27
C PHE A 137 23.77 -24.25 4.85
N GLN A 138 23.46 -25.22 3.98
CA GLN A 138 23.26 -24.93 2.56
C GLN A 138 21.85 -24.40 2.29
N HIS A 139 21.73 -23.53 1.29
CA HIS A 139 20.43 -22.94 0.91
C HIS A 139 19.36 -23.98 0.50
N TYR A 140 19.77 -25.11 -0.07
CA TYR A 140 18.83 -26.19 -0.39
C TYR A 140 18.22 -26.80 0.88
N ASP A 141 19.04 -27.02 1.91
CA ASP A 141 18.58 -27.57 3.20
C ASP A 141 17.68 -26.59 3.94
N SER A 142 17.92 -25.26 3.84
CA SER A 142 17.02 -24.26 4.42
C SER A 142 15.65 -24.24 3.75
N ARG A 143 15.60 -24.49 2.45
CA ARG A 143 14.33 -24.55 1.71
C ARG A 143 13.50 -25.77 2.11
N GLU A 144 14.13 -26.93 2.23
CA GLU A 144 13.49 -28.17 2.73
C GLU A 144 12.95 -27.96 4.14
N LEU A 145 13.80 -27.47 5.06
CA LEU A 145 13.44 -27.21 6.45
C LEU A 145 12.22 -26.31 6.59
N VAL A 146 12.19 -25.18 5.87
CA VAL A 146 11.08 -24.22 5.96
C VAL A 146 9.80 -24.77 5.34
N VAL A 147 9.87 -25.39 4.17
CA VAL A 147 8.67 -25.92 3.49
C VAL A 147 8.04 -27.03 4.32
N ASP A 148 8.83 -27.95 4.89
CA ASP A 148 8.35 -29.00 5.78
C ASP A 148 7.68 -28.40 7.02
N THR A 149 8.38 -27.49 7.71
CA THR A 149 7.90 -26.85 8.94
C THR A 149 6.57 -26.12 8.73
N LEU A 150 6.45 -25.33 7.65
CA LEU A 150 5.20 -24.63 7.34
C LEU A 150 4.08 -25.61 6.98
N THR A 151 4.40 -26.69 6.26
CA THR A 151 3.42 -27.73 5.89
C THR A 151 2.88 -28.46 7.13
N ASP A 152 3.78 -28.88 8.03
CA ASP A 152 3.41 -29.58 9.26
C ASP A 152 2.49 -28.72 10.15
N THR A 153 2.86 -27.45 10.28
CA THR A 153 2.13 -26.52 11.12
C THR A 153 0.84 -25.97 10.50
N GLY A 154 0.69 -26.11 9.18
CA GLY A 154 -0.43 -25.56 8.42
C GLY A 154 -0.45 -24.03 8.36
N CYS A 155 0.72 -23.38 8.42
CA CYS A 155 0.82 -21.93 8.22
C CYS A 155 1.09 -21.62 6.75
N GLY A 156 0.12 -20.99 6.09
CA GLY A 156 0.18 -20.69 4.66
C GLY A 156 0.05 -21.91 3.75
N SER A 157 0.29 -21.67 2.46
CA SER A 157 0.22 -22.68 1.41
C SER A 157 1.20 -22.40 0.26
N VAL A 158 1.84 -23.45 -0.26
CA VAL A 158 2.65 -23.40 -1.48
C VAL A 158 1.84 -23.10 -2.75
N THR A 159 0.50 -23.19 -2.70
CA THR A 159 -0.42 -22.89 -3.81
C THR A 159 -1.47 -21.87 -3.41
N ASP A 160 -1.06 -20.84 -2.66
CA ASP A 160 -1.95 -19.74 -2.27
C ASP A 160 -2.56 -19.04 -3.50
N PRO A 161 -3.90 -18.91 -3.61
CA PRO A 161 -4.54 -18.19 -4.72
C PRO A 161 -4.11 -16.72 -4.84
N GLY A 162 -3.70 -16.07 -3.74
CA GLY A 162 -3.16 -14.72 -3.72
C GLY A 162 -1.87 -14.58 -4.54
N ALA A 163 -1.05 -15.63 -4.58
CA ALA A 163 0.13 -15.71 -5.44
C ALA A 163 -0.24 -15.66 -6.93
N GLU A 164 -1.42 -16.15 -7.31
CA GLU A 164 -1.86 -16.20 -8.72
C GLU A 164 -2.43 -14.86 -9.23
N GLN A 165 -2.71 -13.91 -8.35
CA GLN A 165 -3.23 -12.58 -8.70
C GLN A 165 -2.21 -11.71 -9.46
N TYR A 166 -0.95 -12.16 -9.51
CA TYR A 166 0.16 -11.47 -10.16
C TYR A 166 0.68 -12.28 -11.38
N PRO A 167 -0.07 -12.30 -12.50
CA PRO A 167 0.17 -13.17 -13.66
C PRO A 167 1.55 -13.00 -14.32
N ASN A 168 2.23 -11.86 -14.09
CA ASN A 168 3.55 -11.55 -14.63
C ASN A 168 4.71 -11.99 -13.72
N VAL A 169 4.45 -12.25 -12.44
CA VAL A 169 5.43 -12.84 -11.50
C VAL A 169 5.49 -14.36 -11.68
N LEU A 170 4.35 -14.95 -12.09
CA LEU A 170 4.10 -16.38 -12.27
C LEU A 170 4.99 -17.15 -13.28
N PRO A 171 5.55 -16.60 -14.37
CA PRO A 171 6.30 -17.41 -15.34
C PRO A 171 7.66 -17.91 -14.81
N ARG A 172 8.32 -17.17 -13.90
CA ARG A 172 9.62 -17.55 -13.32
C ARG A 172 9.50 -18.30 -11.99
N LEU A 173 8.49 -17.97 -11.17
CA LEU A 173 8.21 -18.70 -9.92
C LEU A 173 7.73 -20.15 -10.13
N LYS A 174 7.32 -20.50 -11.36
CA LYS A 174 6.93 -21.87 -11.76
C LYS A 174 8.12 -22.79 -12.09
N THR A 175 9.33 -22.25 -12.19
CA THR A 175 10.55 -23.07 -12.35
C THR A 175 10.97 -23.61 -10.98
N TYR A 176 11.27 -24.92 -10.89
CA TYR A 176 11.60 -25.65 -9.65
C TYR A 176 12.50 -24.84 -8.69
N GLY A 177 11.93 -24.30 -7.59
CA GLY A 177 12.65 -23.33 -6.76
C GLY A 177 11.78 -22.66 -5.68
N ASP A 178 10.69 -22.03 -6.09
CA ASP A 178 10.17 -20.90 -5.29
C ASP A 178 8.92 -21.23 -4.46
N GLN A 179 8.63 -22.52 -4.28
CA GLN A 179 7.60 -22.97 -3.32
C GLN A 179 7.87 -22.45 -1.91
N PHE A 180 9.15 -22.37 -1.53
CA PHE A 180 9.62 -21.79 -0.28
C PHE A 180 9.10 -20.35 -0.12
N ARG A 181 9.35 -19.48 -1.11
CA ARG A 181 8.96 -18.07 -1.11
C ARG A 181 7.44 -17.89 -1.00
N ILE A 182 6.67 -18.61 -1.83
CA ILE A 182 5.20 -18.54 -1.80
C ILE A 182 4.67 -18.99 -0.44
N HIS A 183 5.21 -20.08 0.12
CA HIS A 183 4.74 -20.62 1.39
C HIS A 183 5.00 -19.66 2.55
N VAL A 184 6.20 -19.08 2.61
CA VAL A 184 6.58 -18.08 3.61
C VAL A 184 5.67 -16.87 3.53
N LEU A 185 5.51 -16.29 2.34
CA LEU A 185 4.68 -15.11 2.15
C LEU A 185 3.20 -15.40 2.42
N SER A 186 2.70 -16.58 2.05
CA SER A 186 1.35 -17.02 2.40
C SER A 186 1.15 -17.04 3.92
N CYS A 187 2.06 -17.68 4.67
CA CYS A 187 2.04 -17.68 6.14
C CYS A 187 2.15 -16.26 6.73
N ALA A 188 3.02 -15.41 6.19
CA ALA A 188 3.14 -14.02 6.63
C ALA A 188 1.85 -13.23 6.38
N ASN A 189 1.22 -13.37 5.21
CA ASN A 189 -0.06 -12.72 4.92
C ASN A 189 -1.17 -13.20 5.87
N GLU A 190 -1.24 -14.50 6.17
CA GLU A 190 -2.16 -15.01 7.21
C GLU A 190 -1.92 -14.36 8.58
N VAL A 191 -0.66 -14.24 8.99
CA VAL A 191 -0.28 -13.58 10.26
C VAL A 191 -0.68 -12.11 10.26
N ARG A 192 -0.43 -11.40 9.15
CA ARG A 192 -0.81 -9.99 8.97
C ARG A 192 -2.32 -9.81 9.14
N ASP A 193 -3.10 -10.65 8.48
CA ASP A 193 -4.56 -10.57 8.49
C ASP A 193 -5.15 -10.96 9.86
N GLU A 194 -4.61 -12.01 10.51
CA GLU A 194 -5.04 -12.44 11.84
C GLU A 194 -4.77 -11.38 12.92
N LEU A 195 -3.62 -10.71 12.85
CA LEU A 195 -3.21 -9.69 13.82
C LEU A 195 -3.69 -8.28 13.46
N GLY A 196 -4.16 -8.07 12.23
CA GLY A 196 -4.55 -6.76 11.71
C GLY A 196 -3.38 -5.78 11.64
N THR A 197 -2.19 -6.26 11.30
CA THR A 197 -0.97 -5.45 11.20
C THR A 197 -0.76 -4.91 9.79
N ASP A 198 0.10 -3.91 9.64
CA ASP A 198 0.45 -3.33 8.32
C ASP A 198 1.29 -4.31 7.49
N TRP A 199 2.14 -5.08 8.18
CA TRP A 199 3.04 -6.06 7.59
C TRP A 199 3.14 -7.29 8.48
N ALA A 200 3.79 -8.35 7.99
CA ALA A 200 4.18 -9.46 8.83
C ALA A 200 5.44 -10.18 8.31
N THR A 201 6.06 -10.95 9.20
CA THR A 201 7.18 -11.83 8.88
C THR A 201 7.15 -13.11 9.71
N VAL A 202 7.77 -14.16 9.17
CA VAL A 202 8.01 -15.44 9.85
C VAL A 202 9.47 -15.56 10.27
N ILE A 203 9.72 -16.00 11.49
CA ILE A 203 11.05 -16.24 12.06
C ILE A 203 11.21 -17.72 12.30
N PHE A 204 12.10 -18.36 11.57
CA PHE A 204 12.42 -19.78 11.77
C PHE A 204 13.59 -19.91 12.72
N VAL A 205 13.45 -20.80 13.70
CA VAL A 205 14.46 -21.02 14.74
C VAL A 205 14.84 -22.50 14.78
N PRO A 206 15.81 -22.93 13.96
CA PRO A 206 16.32 -24.29 14.03
C PRO A 206 17.08 -24.55 15.31
N TYR A 207 16.87 -25.73 15.88
CA TYR A 207 17.69 -26.16 17.00
C TYR A 207 19.13 -26.43 16.52
N THR A 208 20.08 -25.80 17.19
CA THR A 208 21.51 -25.96 16.97
C THR A 208 22.25 -26.08 18.31
N ALA A 209 23.18 -27.04 18.38
CA ALA A 209 23.96 -27.27 19.61
C ALA A 209 25.11 -26.25 19.79
N ASP A 210 25.56 -25.67 18.69
CA ASP A 210 26.66 -24.73 18.53
C ASP A 210 26.34 -23.77 17.38
N GLN A 211 27.15 -22.72 17.22
CA GLN A 211 26.95 -21.75 16.14
C GLN A 211 27.10 -22.41 14.78
N VAL A 212 26.06 -22.28 13.95
CA VAL A 212 26.07 -22.71 12.54
C VAL A 212 25.99 -21.48 11.64
N ASN A 213 26.94 -21.33 10.71
CA ASN A 213 26.87 -20.25 9.72
C ASN A 213 25.81 -20.58 8.66
N GLY A 214 25.18 -19.55 8.10
CA GLY A 214 24.07 -19.74 7.15
C GLY A 214 22.77 -20.20 7.82
N LEU A 215 22.65 -20.03 9.14
CA LEU A 215 21.39 -20.09 9.91
C LEU A 215 21.11 -18.80 10.68
N ALA A 216 21.90 -17.74 10.46
CA ALA A 216 21.62 -16.39 10.93
C ALA A 216 21.69 -15.49 9.69
N PHE A 217 20.54 -15.28 9.05
CA PHE A 217 20.43 -14.47 7.84
C PHE A 217 18.97 -14.10 7.57
N GLY A 218 18.76 -12.85 7.15
CA GLY A 218 17.49 -12.32 6.67
C GLY A 218 17.18 -12.72 5.22
N PHE A 219 15.94 -13.11 4.95
CA PHE A 219 15.41 -13.17 3.57
C PHE A 219 14.49 -11.99 3.30
N THR A 220 14.62 -11.45 2.10
CA THR A 220 13.76 -10.42 1.54
C THR A 220 12.40 -11.01 1.10
N GLU A 221 12.23 -12.32 1.29
CA GLU A 221 11.04 -13.11 1.00
C GLU A 221 10.04 -13.15 2.17
N GLY A 222 10.22 -12.29 3.17
CA GLY A 222 9.27 -12.15 4.28
C GLY A 222 9.57 -13.06 5.47
N SER A 223 10.75 -13.67 5.52
CA SER A 223 11.21 -14.41 6.69
C SER A 223 12.69 -14.23 6.97
N PHE A 224 13.12 -14.66 8.15
CA PHE A 224 14.53 -14.89 8.41
C PHE A 224 14.72 -16.17 9.22
N ILE A 225 15.91 -16.76 9.10
CA ILE A 225 16.30 -17.91 9.90
C ILE A 225 17.29 -17.44 10.95
N GLN A 226 17.06 -17.85 12.18
CA GLN A 226 17.90 -17.54 13.33
C GLN A 226 18.27 -18.81 14.09
N ASP A 227 19.56 -19.11 14.10
CA ASP A 227 20.15 -20.20 14.84
C ASP A 227 19.83 -20.06 16.35
N SER A 228 19.39 -21.17 16.96
CA SER A 228 18.99 -21.20 18.37
C SER A 228 20.08 -20.77 19.35
N TYR A 229 21.34 -21.18 19.11
CA TYR A 229 22.49 -20.79 19.92
C TYR A 229 22.71 -19.27 19.80
N MET A 230 22.68 -18.74 18.58
CA MET A 230 22.88 -17.32 18.26
C MET A 230 21.82 -16.40 18.87
N THR A 231 20.58 -16.88 19.09
CA THR A 231 19.58 -16.11 19.83
C THR A 231 20.04 -15.77 21.26
N THR A 232 20.91 -16.57 21.87
CA THR A 232 21.23 -16.49 23.30
C THR A 232 22.58 -15.88 23.63
N ILE A 233 23.49 -15.74 22.66
CA ILE A 233 24.84 -15.25 22.93
C ILE A 233 24.85 -13.76 23.30
N ASN A 234 25.89 -13.32 24.03
CA ASN A 234 26.10 -11.91 24.44
C ASN A 234 24.88 -11.26 25.13
N GLY A 235 24.09 -12.06 25.84
CA GLY A 235 22.88 -11.59 26.54
C GLY A 235 21.62 -11.53 25.67
N GLY A 236 21.69 -12.02 24.43
CA GLY A 236 20.57 -12.19 23.49
C GLY A 236 20.03 -10.89 22.87
N GLY A 237 19.41 -11.05 21.70
CA GLY A 237 18.66 -10.00 20.98
C GLY A 237 19.46 -9.19 19.94
N ILE A 238 20.78 -9.12 20.04
CA ILE A 238 21.58 -8.34 19.08
C ILE A 238 21.59 -8.97 17.69
N ILE A 239 21.80 -10.28 17.60
CA ILE A 239 21.78 -10.97 16.30
C ILE A 239 20.37 -11.00 15.72
N PRO A 240 19.31 -11.35 16.49
CA PRO A 240 17.94 -11.20 15.98
C PRO A 240 17.61 -9.80 15.47
N ALA A 241 18.10 -8.74 16.13
CA ALA A 241 17.94 -7.37 15.67
C ALA A 241 18.69 -7.12 14.35
N HIS A 242 19.92 -7.59 14.23
CA HIS A 242 20.74 -7.48 13.02
C HIS A 242 20.08 -8.18 11.82
N GLU A 243 19.67 -9.45 11.98
CA GLU A 243 19.07 -10.22 10.89
C GLU A 243 17.71 -9.65 10.45
N TRP A 244 16.94 -9.10 11.39
CA TRP A 244 15.70 -8.40 11.04
C TRP A 244 15.95 -7.14 10.22
N ALA A 245 17.08 -6.44 10.41
CA ALA A 245 17.40 -5.27 9.59
C ALA A 245 17.60 -5.65 8.11
N HIS A 246 18.22 -6.81 7.85
CA HIS A 246 18.38 -7.31 6.48
C HIS A 246 17.04 -7.61 5.80
N MET A 247 16.03 -8.02 6.56
CA MET A 247 14.68 -8.21 6.01
C MET A 247 14.11 -6.94 5.41
N VAL A 248 14.33 -5.80 6.05
CA VAL A 248 13.85 -4.50 5.58
C VAL A 248 14.85 -3.82 4.64
N GLY A 249 15.87 -4.56 4.19
CA GLY A 249 16.82 -4.13 3.17
C GLY A 249 18.03 -3.38 3.69
N ALA A 250 18.33 -3.40 4.99
CA ALA A 250 19.59 -2.85 5.47
C ALA A 250 20.78 -3.72 5.00
N THR A 251 21.86 -3.11 4.53
CA THR A 251 23.07 -3.80 4.07
C THR A 251 24.06 -4.01 5.21
N ASP A 252 24.86 -5.06 5.12
CA ASP A 252 25.91 -5.33 6.10
C ASP A 252 27.11 -4.40 5.87
N MET A 253 27.78 -4.00 6.93
CA MET A 253 29.05 -3.27 6.87
C MET A 253 30.22 -4.06 7.48
N ILE A 254 29.97 -5.30 7.92
CA ILE A 254 30.98 -6.18 8.51
C ILE A 254 32.14 -6.43 7.55
N GLU A 255 31.91 -6.58 6.24
CA GLU A 255 32.99 -6.84 5.28
C GLU A 255 33.98 -5.67 5.19
N CYS A 256 33.49 -4.43 5.22
CA CYS A 256 34.33 -3.23 5.31
C CYS A 256 35.18 -3.18 6.56
N ASP A 257 34.56 -3.54 7.68
CA ASP A 257 35.24 -3.55 8.96
C ASP A 257 36.35 -4.60 9.03
N LEU A 258 36.16 -5.73 8.33
CA LEU A 258 37.11 -6.84 8.29
C LEU A 258 38.21 -6.66 7.24
N ARG A 259 37.90 -6.06 6.08
CA ARG A 259 38.77 -6.04 4.89
C ARG A 259 39.27 -4.64 4.51
N GLY A 260 38.69 -3.59 5.07
CA GLY A 260 39.06 -2.19 4.87
C GLY A 260 38.15 -1.46 3.87
N PRO A 261 38.26 -0.12 3.77
CA PRO A 261 37.35 0.73 2.99
C PRO A 261 37.45 0.59 1.47
N ASP A 262 38.49 -0.10 0.98
CA ASP A 262 38.71 -0.33 -0.46
C ASP A 262 38.12 -1.67 -0.93
N ASP A 263 37.43 -2.43 -0.07
CA ASP A 263 36.78 -3.68 -0.45
C ASP A 263 35.51 -3.41 -1.29
N ASP A 264 35.24 -4.25 -2.29
CA ASP A 264 34.11 -4.06 -3.20
C ASP A 264 32.75 -4.20 -2.49
N ALA A 265 32.70 -4.84 -1.32
CA ALA A 265 31.52 -4.90 -0.45
C ALA A 265 31.31 -3.61 0.36
N CYS A 266 32.18 -2.59 0.20
CA CYS A 266 32.01 -1.29 0.83
C CYS A 266 31.19 -0.32 0.02
N GLY A 267 30.23 0.33 0.71
CA GLY A 267 29.30 1.25 0.10
C GLY A 267 28.15 0.54 -0.61
N GLU A 268 27.74 -0.66 -0.14
CA GLU A 268 26.49 -1.25 -0.57
C GLU A 268 25.33 -0.28 -0.30
N LYS A 269 24.44 -0.16 -1.28
CA LYS A 269 23.30 0.76 -1.26
C LYS A 269 22.01 -0.04 -1.23
N ALA A 270 21.08 0.38 -0.41
CA ALA A 270 19.78 -0.25 -0.34
C ALA A 270 18.69 0.71 0.16
N GLY A 271 17.51 0.15 0.40
CA GLY A 271 16.30 0.89 0.70
C GLY A 271 15.78 1.71 -0.47
N TYR A 272 14.58 2.26 -0.32
CA TYR A 272 13.94 3.07 -1.37
C TYR A 272 14.70 4.35 -1.73
N LEU A 273 15.58 4.84 -0.85
CA LEU A 273 16.40 6.02 -1.11
C LEU A 273 17.70 5.73 -1.87
N TYR A 274 18.05 4.44 -2.03
CA TYR A 274 19.30 3.99 -2.61
C TYR A 274 20.55 4.59 -1.96
N MET A 275 20.63 4.47 -0.64
CA MET A 275 21.68 5.12 0.15
C MET A 275 22.72 4.11 0.64
N GLU A 276 23.98 4.54 0.65
CA GLU A 276 25.09 3.76 1.19
C GLU A 276 24.91 3.57 2.70
N GLU A 277 25.35 2.42 3.21
CA GLU A 277 25.61 2.31 4.64
C GLU A 277 26.78 3.24 5.00
N THR A 278 26.59 4.08 6.02
CA THR A 278 27.51 5.20 6.33
C THR A 278 28.10 5.12 7.74
N ASP A 279 28.14 3.94 8.36
CA ASP A 279 28.92 3.76 9.60
C ASP A 279 30.41 4.02 9.30
N THR A 280 30.86 5.25 9.55
CA THR A 280 32.19 5.70 9.12
C THR A 280 33.29 5.08 9.96
N ILE A 281 34.30 4.52 9.31
CA ILE A 281 35.55 4.07 9.95
C ILE A 281 36.23 5.25 10.69
N PRO A 282 36.71 5.07 11.95
CA PRO A 282 36.78 3.82 12.70
C PRO A 282 35.48 3.52 13.48
N MET A 283 34.79 2.46 13.02
CA MET A 283 33.84 1.57 13.68
C MET A 283 33.22 2.08 14.98
N THR A 284 32.02 2.64 14.88
CA THR A 284 31.28 3.08 16.08
C THR A 284 30.12 2.15 16.39
N ASN A 285 30.35 1.00 17.04
CA ASN A 285 29.35 0.30 17.89
C ASN A 285 27.90 0.18 17.35
N CYS A 286 27.69 0.12 16.04
CA CYS A 286 26.37 0.13 15.41
C CYS A 286 25.97 -1.28 14.97
N ILE A 287 24.65 -1.50 14.91
CA ILE A 287 24.06 -2.84 14.81
C ILE A 287 24.39 -3.58 13.50
N LEU A 288 24.67 -2.87 12.39
CA LEU A 288 25.05 -3.43 11.08
C LEU A 288 26.59 -3.48 10.85
N GLY A 289 27.41 -3.13 11.85
CA GLY A 289 28.87 -3.23 11.77
C GLY A 289 29.45 -4.46 12.48
N SER A 290 30.76 -4.66 12.41
CA SER A 290 31.54 -5.76 13.02
C SER A 290 31.53 -5.81 14.55
N THR A 291 30.91 -4.82 15.19
CA THR A 291 30.75 -4.76 16.65
C THR A 291 29.52 -5.49 17.21
N GLY A 292 29.03 -6.52 16.51
CA GLY A 292 28.22 -7.58 17.14
C GLY A 292 29.02 -8.49 18.11
N ASN A 293 30.35 -8.44 18.08
CA ASN A 293 31.24 -9.38 18.77
C ASN A 293 31.98 -8.83 20.01
N ASN A 294 31.72 -7.60 20.47
CA ASN A 294 32.42 -7.02 21.62
C ASN A 294 31.52 -6.94 22.86
N PRO A 295 31.59 -7.88 23.82
CA PRO A 295 30.63 -8.05 24.92
C PRO A 295 30.70 -6.97 26.03
N GLY A 296 31.20 -5.77 25.73
CA GLY A 296 31.41 -4.67 26.68
C GLY A 296 30.78 -3.33 26.28
N LEU A 297 30.03 -3.27 25.17
CA LEU A 297 29.47 -2.01 24.68
C LEU A 297 28.14 -1.70 25.39
N SER A 298 28.12 -0.61 26.15
CA SER A 298 26.96 -0.23 26.96
C SER A 298 25.77 0.31 26.15
N ARG A 299 25.96 0.60 24.86
CA ARG A 299 24.91 1.07 23.94
C ARG A 299 25.30 0.76 22.50
N ILE A 300 24.49 -0.06 21.83
CA ILE A 300 24.57 -0.30 20.38
C ILE A 300 23.72 0.76 19.66
N CYS A 301 24.30 1.41 18.66
CA CYS A 301 23.66 2.43 17.84
C CYS A 301 23.03 1.85 16.56
N VAL A 302 22.25 2.69 15.88
CA VAL A 302 21.81 2.51 14.50
C VAL A 302 22.47 3.65 13.74
N SER A 303 23.28 3.33 12.73
CA SER A 303 23.99 4.30 11.92
C SER A 303 23.00 5.12 11.10
N ASP A 304 23.43 6.28 10.61
CA ASP A 304 22.57 7.07 9.74
C ASP A 304 22.33 6.35 8.41
N GLY A 305 23.30 5.61 7.87
CA GLY A 305 23.11 4.77 6.68
C GLY A 305 21.96 3.78 6.85
N THR A 306 21.98 3.01 7.93
CA THR A 306 20.93 2.03 8.24
C THR A 306 19.58 2.72 8.38
N LYS A 307 19.50 3.88 9.04
CA LYS A 307 18.26 4.66 9.11
C LYS A 307 17.76 5.07 7.74
N HIS A 308 18.62 5.55 6.84
CA HIS A 308 18.21 5.92 5.49
C HIS A 308 17.71 4.71 4.68
N GLN A 309 18.40 3.56 4.79
CA GLN A 309 18.01 2.33 4.10
C GLN A 309 16.67 1.78 4.62
N MET A 310 16.42 1.87 5.93
CA MET A 310 15.17 1.48 6.58
C MET A 310 14.06 2.54 6.44
N GLY A 311 14.34 3.68 5.82
CA GLY A 311 13.38 4.77 5.62
C GLY A 311 13.04 5.59 6.85
N TRP A 312 13.93 5.60 7.83
CA TRP A 312 13.86 6.49 8.99
C TRP A 312 14.49 7.85 8.66
N VAL A 313 13.86 8.59 7.75
CA VAL A 313 14.33 9.89 7.25
C VAL A 313 13.28 10.97 7.50
N ASP A 314 13.74 12.14 7.93
CA ASP A 314 12.96 13.38 8.11
C ASP A 314 13.78 14.55 7.58
N GLU A 315 13.62 14.86 6.29
CA GLU A 315 14.40 15.93 5.62
C GLU A 315 14.04 17.32 6.14
N ASN A 316 12.81 17.52 6.63
CA ASN A 316 12.30 18.84 7.01
C ASN A 316 12.36 19.13 8.53
N ASN A 317 12.82 18.17 9.33
CA ASN A 317 12.99 18.20 10.79
C ASN A 317 11.69 18.50 11.56
N ASN A 318 10.55 17.96 11.10
CA ASN A 318 9.26 18.11 11.79
C ASN A 318 8.93 16.92 12.72
N ASN A 319 9.85 15.97 12.87
CA ASN A 319 9.72 14.74 13.66
C ASN A 319 8.69 13.73 13.11
N ILE A 320 8.42 13.78 11.81
CA ILE A 320 7.55 12.87 11.05
C ILE A 320 8.40 12.28 9.93
N PRO A 321 8.36 10.95 9.69
CA PRO A 321 9.15 10.37 8.62
C PRO A 321 8.59 10.79 7.26
N ASP A 322 9.46 11.13 6.31
CA ASP A 322 9.05 11.59 4.98
C ASP A 322 8.15 10.58 4.26
N LEU A 323 8.30 9.29 4.59
CA LEU A 323 7.51 8.20 4.02
C LEU A 323 6.00 8.34 4.27
N VAL A 324 5.59 8.95 5.39
CA VAL A 324 4.16 9.12 5.73
C VAL A 324 3.64 10.52 5.39
N GLU A 325 4.50 11.40 4.88
CA GLU A 325 4.15 12.74 4.43
C GLU A 325 3.69 12.76 2.97
N ASN A 326 2.81 11.83 2.60
CA ASN A 326 2.31 11.72 1.23
C ASN A 326 1.58 13.01 0.81
N ALA A 327 1.87 13.49 -0.40
CA ALA A 327 1.07 14.55 -1.01
C ALA A 327 -0.32 14.01 -1.35
N VAL A 328 -1.33 14.88 -1.36
CA VAL A 328 -2.71 14.48 -1.68
C VAL A 328 -3.12 15.10 -3.00
N THR A 329 -3.50 14.24 -3.95
CA THR A 329 -4.07 14.64 -5.24
C THR A 329 -5.55 14.30 -5.26
N VAL A 330 -6.41 15.27 -5.55
CA VAL A 330 -7.85 15.08 -5.71
C VAL A 330 -8.22 15.42 -7.14
N ASN A 331 -8.88 14.50 -7.83
CA ASN A 331 -9.39 14.68 -9.19
C ASN A 331 -10.92 14.53 -9.18
N LEU A 332 -11.62 15.49 -9.78
CA LEU A 332 -13.08 15.43 -9.97
C LEU A 332 -13.39 15.12 -11.43
N SER A 333 -14.38 14.28 -11.68
CA SER A 333 -14.83 13.92 -13.03
C SER A 333 -15.40 15.14 -13.76
N GLU A 334 -15.14 15.24 -15.06
CA GLU A 334 -15.77 16.23 -15.93
C GLU A 334 -17.27 15.93 -16.19
N ASN A 335 -17.67 14.67 -16.08
CA ASN A 335 -19.02 14.20 -16.41
C ASN A 335 -19.99 14.31 -15.22
N GLN A 336 -20.47 15.52 -14.98
CA GLN A 336 -21.44 15.80 -13.91
C GLN A 336 -22.85 15.33 -14.29
N LYS A 337 -23.47 14.52 -13.43
CA LYS A 337 -24.86 14.06 -13.64
C LYS A 337 -25.81 14.96 -12.87
N LYS A 338 -26.67 15.70 -13.59
CA LYS A 338 -27.74 16.50 -12.97
C LYS A 338 -28.89 15.58 -12.56
N ASP A 339 -29.29 15.67 -11.30
CA ASP A 339 -30.46 15.00 -10.74
C ASP A 339 -31.33 16.03 -10.01
N GLY A 340 -32.31 16.60 -10.73
CA GLY A 340 -33.13 17.69 -10.22
C GLY A 340 -32.31 18.95 -9.88
N SER A 341 -32.38 19.39 -8.62
CA SER A 341 -31.61 20.51 -8.06
C SER A 341 -30.20 20.13 -7.60
N SER A 342 -29.86 18.85 -7.68
CA SER A 342 -28.58 18.31 -7.23
C SER A 342 -27.71 17.90 -8.41
N VAL A 343 -26.40 17.93 -8.17
CA VAL A 343 -25.40 17.41 -9.10
C VAL A 343 -24.63 16.31 -8.40
N VAL A 344 -24.45 15.20 -9.10
CA VAL A 344 -23.60 14.10 -8.67
C VAL A 344 -22.25 14.23 -9.37
N ILE A 345 -21.18 14.27 -8.59
CA ILE A 345 -19.80 14.34 -9.05
C ILE A 345 -19.09 13.07 -8.61
N GLU A 346 -18.51 12.35 -9.57
CA GLU A 346 -17.57 11.27 -9.29
C GLU A 346 -16.17 11.90 -9.10
N GLY A 347 -15.41 11.39 -8.14
CA GLY A 347 -14.07 11.88 -7.86
C GLY A 347 -13.17 10.75 -7.37
N ALA A 348 -11.87 10.99 -7.46
CA ALA A 348 -10.86 10.11 -6.91
C ALA A 348 -9.86 10.95 -6.12
N VAL A 349 -9.37 10.40 -5.03
CA VAL A 349 -8.28 10.96 -4.23
C VAL A 349 -7.18 9.94 -4.11
N MET A 350 -5.94 10.41 -4.18
CA MET A 350 -4.74 9.60 -4.07
C MET A 350 -3.77 10.25 -3.08
N LEU A 351 -3.26 9.45 -2.15
CA LEU A 351 -2.02 9.73 -1.45
C LEU A 351 -0.88 9.36 -2.39
N GLU A 352 -0.13 10.35 -2.87
CA GLU A 352 0.99 10.14 -3.77
C GLU A 352 2.03 9.22 -3.10
N PRO A 353 2.28 8.02 -3.66
CA PRO A 353 3.22 7.08 -3.07
C PRO A 353 4.64 7.65 -3.11
N VAL A 354 5.43 7.33 -2.10
CA VAL A 354 6.83 7.78 -2.06
C VAL A 354 7.60 7.05 -3.14
N LYS A 355 8.27 7.83 -3.99
CA LYS A 355 8.98 7.31 -5.16
C LYS A 355 10.21 6.54 -4.75
N CYS A 356 10.37 5.35 -5.32
CA CYS A 356 11.64 4.66 -5.22
C CYS A 356 12.72 5.42 -6.01
N LYS A 357 13.90 5.57 -5.42
CA LYS A 357 15.08 6.23 -6.01
C LYS A 357 16.13 5.24 -6.51
N TRP A 358 15.85 3.93 -6.50
CA TRP A 358 16.68 2.95 -7.19
C TRP A 358 16.77 3.28 -8.67
N ASP A 359 17.99 3.26 -9.20
CA ASP A 359 18.20 3.37 -10.63
C ASP A 359 17.92 2.00 -11.27
N GLU A 360 16.95 1.96 -12.19
CA GLU A 360 16.55 0.74 -12.90
C GLU A 360 17.71 0.14 -13.72
N ASP A 361 18.72 0.94 -14.05
CA ASP A 361 19.92 0.52 -14.78
C ASP A 361 21.09 0.09 -13.87
N ASP A 362 20.97 0.21 -12.54
CA ASP A 362 22.05 -0.15 -11.63
C ASP A 362 22.22 -1.68 -11.56
N LYS A 363 23.44 -2.12 -11.89
CA LYS A 363 23.83 -3.53 -11.95
C LYS A 363 24.31 -4.06 -10.60
N THR A 364 24.34 -3.22 -9.57
CA THR A 364 24.79 -3.56 -8.23
C THR A 364 23.62 -3.98 -7.33
N TRP A 365 22.98 -5.09 -7.68
CA TRP A 365 23.01 -6.34 -6.90
C TRP A 365 22.07 -7.37 -7.55
N GLN A 366 22.48 -8.63 -7.49
CA GLN A 366 21.76 -9.76 -8.05
C GLN A 366 20.64 -10.17 -7.08
N ASN A 367 19.39 -10.19 -7.54
CA ASN A 367 18.24 -11.00 -7.08
C ASN A 367 16.96 -10.18 -6.81
N GLU A 368 15.95 -10.39 -7.66
CA GLU A 368 14.50 -10.47 -7.34
C GLU A 368 13.80 -9.36 -6.55
N TRP A 369 14.48 -8.26 -6.24
CA TRP A 369 13.95 -7.11 -5.54
C TRP A 369 13.50 -6.06 -6.56
N TYR A 370 12.20 -5.77 -6.62
CA TYR A 370 11.68 -4.60 -7.34
C TYR A 370 11.34 -3.55 -6.28
N CYS A 371 12.15 -2.49 -6.20
CA CYS A 371 11.78 -1.36 -5.37
C CYS A 371 10.65 -0.61 -6.06
N LYS A 372 9.56 -0.36 -5.32
CA LYS A 372 8.31 0.17 -5.87
C LYS A 372 7.90 1.42 -5.12
N ASP A 373 7.22 2.29 -5.83
CA ASP A 373 6.49 3.40 -5.22
C ASP A 373 5.43 2.85 -4.25
N THR A 374 5.54 3.19 -2.97
CA THR A 374 4.64 2.66 -1.95
C THR A 374 4.14 3.76 -1.03
N THR A 375 2.92 3.61 -0.53
CA THR A 375 2.45 4.34 0.65
C THR A 375 1.80 3.38 1.63
N ILE A 376 2.09 3.62 2.90
CA ILE A 376 1.53 2.88 4.03
C ILE A 376 0.32 3.61 4.62
N ASN A 377 0.12 4.87 4.21
CA ASN A 377 -0.89 5.75 4.77
C ASN A 377 -2.23 5.44 4.10
N LYS A 378 -3.32 5.77 4.80
CA LYS A 378 -4.68 5.51 4.33
C LYS A 378 -5.51 6.77 4.46
N ILE A 379 -6.42 6.96 3.53
CA ILE A 379 -7.41 8.02 3.60
C ILE A 379 -8.52 7.49 4.50
N ILE A 380 -8.87 8.22 5.55
CA ILE A 380 -9.89 7.80 6.52
C ILE A 380 -11.15 8.66 6.47
N GLN A 381 -11.04 9.82 5.82
CA GLN A 381 -12.16 10.75 5.71
C GLN A 381 -11.96 11.73 4.56
N VAL A 382 -13.01 11.89 3.76
CA VAL A 382 -13.13 12.98 2.79
C VAL A 382 -14.37 13.79 3.13
N THR A 383 -14.22 15.12 3.23
CA THR A 383 -15.31 16.07 3.51
C THR A 383 -15.22 17.25 2.54
N SER A 384 -16.25 18.11 2.55
CA SER A 384 -16.25 19.30 1.71
C SER A 384 -16.77 20.56 2.41
N ILE A 385 -16.51 21.71 1.79
CA ILE A 385 -17.17 22.99 2.05
C ILE A 385 -17.69 23.54 0.70
N PRO A 386 -18.99 23.86 0.54
CA PRO A 386 -20.07 23.64 1.52
C PRO A 386 -20.23 22.16 1.87
N THR A 387 -20.72 21.88 3.08
CA THR A 387 -20.78 20.50 3.62
C THR A 387 -21.75 19.67 2.81
N THR A 388 -21.23 18.73 2.03
CA THR A 388 -22.01 17.77 1.26
C THR A 388 -21.74 16.35 1.75
N GLU A 389 -22.65 15.44 1.43
CA GLU A 389 -22.43 14.02 1.66
C GLU A 389 -21.46 13.50 0.58
N ILE A 390 -20.30 13.01 1.02
CA ILE A 390 -19.33 12.30 0.20
C ILE A 390 -19.38 10.82 0.56
N LYS A 391 -19.59 9.97 -0.43
CA LYS A 391 -19.67 8.51 -0.26
C LYS A 391 -18.51 7.83 -0.97
N PRO A 392 -17.66 7.07 -0.26
CA PRO A 392 -16.71 6.19 -0.92
C PRO A 392 -17.43 5.15 -1.77
N THR A 393 -16.84 4.77 -2.89
CA THR A 393 -17.44 3.86 -3.88
C THR A 393 -17.54 2.42 -3.36
N ASP A 394 -16.55 1.98 -2.59
CA ASP A 394 -16.51 0.64 -1.97
C ASP A 394 -17.16 0.58 -0.57
N GLY A 395 -17.59 1.74 -0.06
CA GLY A 395 -18.32 1.90 1.19
C GLY A 395 -17.47 2.35 2.38
N LYS A 396 -16.15 2.49 2.26
CA LYS A 396 -15.29 3.02 3.33
C LYS A 396 -14.15 3.87 2.75
N PHE A 397 -13.60 4.74 3.59
CA PHE A 397 -12.29 5.33 3.31
C PHE A 397 -11.30 4.56 4.17
N ASP A 398 -10.52 3.68 3.56
CA ASP A 398 -9.53 2.83 4.22
C ASP A 398 -8.32 2.46 3.35
N SER A 399 -8.13 3.15 2.23
CA SER A 399 -7.03 2.96 1.30
C SER A 399 -6.33 4.28 0.93
N ALA A 400 -5.17 4.18 0.29
CA ALA A 400 -4.42 5.33 -0.21
C ALA A 400 -4.99 5.87 -1.52
N PHE A 401 -5.81 5.10 -2.23
CA PHE A 401 -6.52 5.52 -3.42
C PHE A 401 -8.02 5.27 -3.23
N GLU A 402 -8.78 6.35 -3.11
CA GLU A 402 -10.20 6.28 -2.82
C GLU A 402 -11.01 6.90 -3.94
N GLU A 403 -11.95 6.15 -4.49
CA GLU A 403 -12.99 6.69 -5.35
C GLU A 403 -14.20 7.09 -4.51
N PHE A 404 -14.82 8.21 -4.84
CA PHE A 404 -15.97 8.70 -4.12
C PHE A 404 -16.98 9.40 -5.02
N THR A 405 -18.18 9.56 -4.50
CA THR A 405 -19.25 10.34 -5.11
C THR A 405 -19.67 11.47 -4.18
N ILE A 406 -19.84 12.65 -4.73
CA ILE A 406 -20.37 13.83 -4.04
C ILE A 406 -21.77 14.10 -4.56
N THR A 407 -22.74 14.24 -3.66
CA THR A 407 -24.06 14.78 -4.02
C THR A 407 -24.19 16.18 -3.46
N LEU A 408 -24.23 17.18 -4.34
CA LEU A 408 -24.30 18.58 -3.96
C LEU A 408 -25.60 19.23 -4.42
N ASN A 409 -26.10 20.18 -3.64
CA ASN A 409 -27.16 21.08 -4.07
C ASN A 409 -26.51 22.32 -4.68
N THR A 410 -26.77 22.61 -5.95
CA THR A 410 -26.11 23.72 -6.65
C THR A 410 -26.48 25.08 -6.06
N ALA A 411 -27.61 25.19 -5.36
CA ALA A 411 -28.03 26.41 -4.69
C ALA A 411 -27.16 26.78 -3.46
N GLU A 412 -26.39 25.83 -2.94
CA GLU A 412 -25.51 26.03 -1.77
C GLU A 412 -24.08 26.44 -2.16
N LEU A 413 -23.75 26.35 -3.45
CA LEU A 413 -22.45 26.76 -3.96
C LEU A 413 -22.33 28.28 -4.03
N ASN A 414 -21.18 28.81 -3.64
CA ASN A 414 -20.79 30.18 -3.90
C ASN A 414 -19.77 30.19 -5.03
N ASN A 415 -20.00 30.95 -6.10
CA ASN A 415 -19.14 30.98 -7.30
C ASN A 415 -18.84 29.61 -7.93
N ASN A 416 -19.73 28.62 -7.75
CA ASN A 416 -19.51 27.22 -8.14
C ASN A 416 -18.24 26.58 -7.53
N GLU A 417 -17.75 27.10 -6.40
CA GLU A 417 -16.57 26.56 -5.73
C GLU A 417 -16.95 25.49 -4.71
N ILE A 418 -16.14 24.43 -4.67
CA ILE A 418 -16.14 23.41 -3.63
C ILE A 418 -14.72 23.20 -3.11
N GLU A 419 -14.55 23.26 -1.79
CA GLU A 419 -13.31 22.84 -1.12
C GLU A 419 -13.46 21.38 -0.69
N ILE A 420 -12.56 20.51 -1.11
CA ILE A 420 -12.44 19.12 -0.64
C ILE A 420 -11.35 19.05 0.42
N LYS A 421 -11.66 18.36 1.52
CA LYS A 421 -10.78 18.13 2.67
C LYS A 421 -10.58 16.65 2.85
N VAL A 422 -9.33 16.22 2.72
CA VAL A 422 -8.91 14.83 2.84
C VAL A 422 -8.12 14.68 4.12
N LYS A 423 -8.47 13.70 4.94
CA LYS A 423 -7.74 13.35 6.15
C LYS A 423 -7.07 11.99 5.97
N ASP A 424 -5.75 11.96 6.17
CA ASP A 424 -4.98 10.73 6.22
C ASP A 424 -4.92 10.15 7.66
N GLU A 425 -4.66 8.85 7.76
CA GLU A 425 -4.69 8.11 9.01
C GLU A 425 -3.51 8.45 9.92
N ILE A 426 -2.29 8.32 9.39
CA ILE A 426 -1.07 8.27 10.20
C ILE A 426 -0.71 9.66 10.73
N THR A 427 -0.73 10.69 9.88
CA THR A 427 -0.37 12.05 10.30
C THR A 427 -1.59 12.80 10.83
N SER A 428 -2.80 12.30 10.57
CA SER A 428 -4.07 12.98 10.90
C SER A 428 -4.16 14.40 10.32
N ARG A 429 -3.36 14.72 9.30
CA ARG A 429 -3.36 16.02 8.64
C ARG A 429 -4.61 16.13 7.77
N ILE A 430 -5.05 17.37 7.57
CA ILE A 430 -6.17 17.67 6.68
C ILE A 430 -5.62 18.45 5.50
N HIS A 431 -5.70 17.85 4.32
CA HIS A 431 -5.31 18.44 3.06
C HIS A 431 -6.54 19.08 2.41
N SER A 432 -6.45 20.37 2.11
CA SER A 432 -7.52 21.14 1.45
C SER A 432 -7.18 21.39 -0.02
N SER A 433 -8.15 21.15 -0.91
CA SER A 433 -8.07 21.50 -2.33
C SER A 433 -9.37 22.17 -2.78
N THR A 434 -9.29 23.29 -3.49
CA THR A 434 -10.47 24.03 -3.98
C THR A 434 -10.64 23.83 -5.48
N PHE A 435 -11.87 23.51 -5.88
CA PHE A 435 -12.26 23.28 -7.26
C PHE A 435 -13.36 24.24 -7.67
N VAL A 436 -13.30 24.73 -8.91
CA VAL A 436 -14.41 25.43 -9.55
C VAL A 436 -15.15 24.41 -10.40
N LEU A 437 -16.42 24.18 -10.10
CA LEU A 437 -17.25 23.23 -10.80
C LEU A 437 -17.83 23.86 -12.07
N ASP A 438 -17.64 23.20 -13.21
CA ASP A 438 -18.32 23.56 -14.45
C ASP A 438 -19.74 22.97 -14.45
N VAL A 439 -20.56 23.42 -13.50
CA VAL A 439 -21.97 23.07 -13.48
C VAL A 439 -22.68 24.04 -14.42
N ASP A 440 -23.27 23.52 -15.48
CA ASP A 440 -24.16 24.29 -16.35
C ASP A 440 -25.46 24.57 -15.57
N VAL A 441 -25.40 25.58 -14.70
CA VAL A 441 -26.54 26.13 -13.95
C VAL A 441 -27.42 26.87 -14.95
N SER A 442 -28.06 26.13 -15.84
CA SER A 442 -29.29 26.60 -16.45
C SER A 442 -30.29 26.77 -15.32
N GLU A 443 -30.48 28.04 -14.92
CA GLU A 443 -31.67 28.46 -14.20
C GLU A 443 -32.88 28.04 -15.04
N THR A 444 -33.42 26.84 -14.80
CA THR A 444 -34.80 26.56 -15.14
C THR A 444 -35.63 27.40 -14.19
N THR A 445 -35.83 28.66 -14.56
CA THR A 445 -37.02 29.37 -14.12
C THR A 445 -38.18 28.49 -14.57
N GLU A 446 -38.83 27.79 -13.63
CA GLU A 446 -40.13 27.19 -13.89
C GLU A 446 -41.03 28.32 -14.38
N THR A 447 -41.26 28.37 -15.69
CA THR A 447 -42.24 29.28 -16.29
C THR A 447 -43.61 28.70 -15.97
N ALA A 448 -44.05 28.90 -14.72
CA ALA A 448 -45.37 28.49 -14.27
C ALA A 448 -46.42 29.15 -15.16
N ILE A 449 -47.04 28.37 -16.05
CA ILE A 449 -48.12 28.87 -16.89
C ILE A 449 -49.34 29.01 -15.98
N PRO A 450 -49.99 30.20 -15.92
CA PRO A 450 -51.16 30.36 -15.08
C PRO A 450 -52.23 29.29 -15.36
N ALA A 451 -52.74 28.64 -14.32
CA ALA A 451 -53.64 27.48 -14.46
C ALA A 451 -54.90 27.74 -15.31
N TRP A 452 -55.34 29.00 -15.42
CA TRP A 452 -56.49 29.36 -16.26
C TRP A 452 -56.23 29.19 -17.76
N ILE A 453 -54.96 29.13 -18.21
CA ILE A 453 -54.59 28.85 -19.61
C ILE A 453 -54.93 27.41 -20.01
N LYS A 454 -54.88 26.46 -19.07
CA LYS A 454 -55.16 25.03 -19.33
C LYS A 454 -56.58 24.82 -19.87
N ASN A 455 -57.54 25.63 -19.44
CA ASN A 455 -58.92 25.59 -19.96
C ASN A 455 -58.99 25.94 -21.45
N ASN A 456 -58.20 26.92 -21.90
CA ASN A 456 -58.17 27.33 -23.30
C ASN A 456 -57.52 26.25 -24.18
N ALA A 457 -56.49 25.56 -23.68
CA ALA A 457 -55.88 24.43 -24.36
C ALA A 457 -56.83 23.22 -24.47
N GLY A 458 -57.61 22.95 -23.42
CA GLY A 458 -58.66 21.91 -23.46
C GLY A 458 -59.76 22.22 -24.48
N TRP A 459 -60.28 23.45 -24.48
CA TRP A 459 -61.26 23.89 -25.47
C TRP A 459 -60.74 23.84 -26.91
N TRP A 460 -59.44 24.11 -27.13
CA TRP A 460 -58.82 23.93 -28.43
C TRP A 460 -58.73 22.45 -28.83
N ALA A 461 -58.26 21.57 -27.93
CA ALA A 461 -58.15 20.14 -28.18
C ALA A 461 -59.51 19.48 -28.53
N GLU A 462 -60.58 19.91 -27.85
CA GLU A 462 -61.95 19.45 -28.09
C GLU A 462 -62.61 20.06 -29.35
N GLY A 463 -61.92 20.97 -30.06
CA GLY A 463 -62.42 21.62 -31.26
C GLY A 463 -63.43 22.74 -31.01
N GLN A 464 -63.56 23.21 -29.77
CA GLN A 464 -64.40 24.35 -29.41
C GLN A 464 -63.75 25.69 -29.78
N ILE A 465 -62.41 25.73 -29.83
CA ILE A 465 -61.60 26.84 -30.34
C ILE A 465 -60.95 26.40 -31.65
N ASP A 466 -60.97 27.26 -32.67
CA ASP A 466 -60.27 27.01 -33.94
C ASP A 466 -58.76 27.29 -33.83
N ASP A 467 -57.97 26.72 -34.73
CA ASP A 467 -56.50 26.80 -34.68
C ASP A 467 -55.98 28.25 -34.77
N ASN A 468 -56.65 29.13 -35.53
CA ASN A 468 -56.26 30.53 -35.65
C ASN A 468 -56.50 31.30 -34.34
N SER A 469 -57.65 31.07 -33.69
CA SER A 469 -57.98 31.65 -32.39
C SER A 469 -57.01 31.19 -31.29
N PHE A 470 -56.60 29.92 -31.30
CA PHE A 470 -55.59 29.40 -30.37
C PHE A 470 -54.21 30.02 -30.60
N VAL A 471 -53.74 30.08 -31.85
CA VAL A 471 -52.46 30.70 -32.25
C VAL A 471 -52.41 32.17 -31.81
N GLN A 472 -53.47 32.94 -32.06
CA GLN A 472 -53.55 34.34 -31.63
C GLN A 472 -53.52 34.49 -30.10
N GLY A 473 -54.16 33.57 -29.37
CA GLY A 473 -54.10 33.55 -27.91
C GLY A 473 -52.68 33.34 -27.38
N ILE A 474 -51.92 32.41 -27.96
CA ILE A 474 -50.51 32.18 -27.59
C ILE A 474 -49.63 33.37 -27.95
N GLN A 475 -49.80 33.97 -29.13
CA GLN A 475 -49.08 35.18 -29.51
C GLN A 475 -49.30 36.32 -28.51
N PHE A 476 -50.55 36.54 -28.10
CA PHE A 476 -50.89 37.54 -27.10
C PHE A 476 -50.23 37.24 -25.74
N MET A 477 -50.29 35.98 -25.29
CA MET A 477 -49.69 35.58 -24.00
C MET A 477 -48.17 35.72 -23.98
N ILE A 478 -47.48 35.44 -25.09
CA ILE A 478 -46.04 35.67 -25.23
C ILE A 478 -45.75 37.19 -25.18
N LYS A 479 -46.53 38.00 -25.93
CA LYS A 479 -46.34 39.45 -25.98
C LYS A 479 -46.54 40.15 -24.62
N GLU A 480 -47.51 39.70 -23.84
CA GLU A 480 -47.80 40.25 -22.52
C GLU A 480 -46.93 39.62 -21.40
N ASN A 481 -45.94 38.79 -21.75
CA ASN A 481 -45.07 38.06 -20.81
C ASN A 481 -45.85 37.17 -19.81
N ILE A 482 -47.01 36.66 -20.22
CA ILE A 482 -47.80 35.68 -19.44
C ILE A 482 -47.20 34.28 -19.58
N ILE A 483 -46.64 33.96 -20.75
CA ILE A 483 -45.82 32.77 -21.00
C ILE A 483 -44.44 33.26 -21.41
N SER A 484 -43.41 32.83 -20.70
CA SER A 484 -42.02 33.04 -21.09
C SER A 484 -41.49 31.76 -21.74
N ILE A 485 -40.86 31.91 -22.91
CA ILE A 485 -40.26 30.82 -23.65
C ILE A 485 -38.75 31.09 -23.73
N PRO A 486 -37.90 30.29 -23.06
CA PRO A 486 -36.45 30.47 -23.15
C PRO A 486 -35.98 30.21 -24.58
N ASN A 487 -35.00 30.99 -25.06
CA ASN A 487 -34.37 30.79 -26.37
C ASN A 487 -35.34 30.80 -27.58
N LEU A 488 -36.23 31.79 -27.65
CA LEU A 488 -37.07 32.01 -28.85
C LEU A 488 -36.19 32.06 -30.12
N PRO A 489 -36.30 31.09 -31.04
CA PRO A 489 -35.54 31.11 -32.28
C PRO A 489 -36.02 32.24 -33.20
N GLU A 490 -35.13 32.87 -33.96
CA GLU A 490 -35.55 33.74 -35.06
C GLU A 490 -36.43 32.93 -36.01
N SER A 491 -37.60 33.46 -36.34
CA SER A 491 -38.60 32.80 -37.19
C SER A 491 -37.94 32.33 -38.50
N SER A 492 -37.96 31.03 -38.77
CA SER A 492 -37.45 30.48 -40.03
C SER A 492 -38.41 30.80 -41.19
N SER A 493 -37.90 30.84 -42.42
CA SER A 493 -38.68 31.15 -43.63
C SER A 493 -39.55 30.00 -44.16
N GLU A 494 -39.63 28.89 -43.42
CA GLU A 494 -40.52 27.78 -43.75
C GLU A 494 -41.93 28.09 -43.26
N THR A 495 -42.87 28.20 -44.18
CA THR A 495 -44.28 28.46 -43.89
C THR A 495 -45.02 27.14 -43.81
N ALA A 496 -45.28 26.67 -42.59
CA ALA A 496 -46.28 25.62 -42.39
C ALA A 496 -47.68 26.27 -42.39
N ASP A 497 -48.57 25.81 -43.28
CA ASP A 497 -49.89 26.42 -43.49
C ASP A 497 -50.92 26.07 -42.39
N SER A 498 -50.63 25.13 -41.50
CA SER A 498 -51.59 24.67 -40.47
C SER A 498 -50.92 24.07 -39.25
N VAL A 499 -51.60 24.15 -38.09
CA VAL A 499 -51.13 23.59 -36.82
C VAL A 499 -51.14 22.06 -36.86
N PRO A 500 -50.01 21.37 -36.62
CA PRO A 500 -49.97 19.91 -36.59
C PRO A 500 -50.88 19.29 -35.52
N THR A 501 -51.55 18.19 -35.86
CA THR A 501 -52.47 17.48 -34.96
C THR A 501 -51.80 17.00 -33.66
N TRP A 502 -50.51 16.67 -33.67
CA TRP A 502 -49.81 16.24 -32.46
C TRP A 502 -49.72 17.35 -31.39
N ILE A 503 -49.66 18.61 -31.80
CA ILE A 503 -49.64 19.76 -30.88
C ILE A 503 -51.02 19.92 -30.24
N LYS A 504 -52.08 19.68 -31.01
CA LYS A 504 -53.46 19.68 -30.52
C LYS A 504 -53.72 18.56 -29.52
N ASN A 505 -53.14 17.38 -29.77
CA ASN A 505 -53.18 16.27 -28.80
C ASN A 505 -52.43 16.61 -27.51
N ASN A 506 -51.24 17.23 -27.61
CA ASN A 506 -50.47 17.66 -26.44
C ASN A 506 -51.21 18.73 -25.62
N ALA A 507 -51.96 19.64 -26.26
CA ALA A 507 -52.81 20.60 -25.55
C ALA A 507 -53.91 19.93 -24.72
N GLY A 508 -54.52 18.86 -25.24
CA GLY A 508 -55.49 18.06 -24.50
C GLY A 508 -54.85 17.35 -23.30
N TRP A 509 -53.71 16.68 -23.52
CA TRP A 509 -52.95 16.04 -22.44
C TRP A 509 -52.47 17.02 -21.37
N TRP A 510 -52.11 18.25 -21.76
CA TRP A 510 -51.70 19.28 -20.82
C TRP A 510 -52.89 19.82 -20.01
N ALA A 511 -54.06 19.99 -20.64
CA ALA A 511 -55.29 20.40 -19.96
C ALA A 511 -55.77 19.37 -18.94
N GLU A 512 -55.56 18.08 -19.24
CA GLU A 512 -55.89 16.95 -18.36
C GLU A 512 -54.80 16.65 -17.31
N GLY A 513 -53.70 17.39 -17.32
CA GLY A 513 -52.58 17.22 -16.38
C GLY A 513 -51.71 15.97 -16.64
N GLN A 514 -51.81 15.38 -17.83
CA GLN A 514 -51.03 14.22 -18.24
C GLN A 514 -49.60 14.56 -18.69
N ILE A 515 -49.36 15.81 -19.11
CA ILE A 515 -48.02 16.34 -19.39
C ILE A 515 -47.78 17.65 -18.62
N ASP A 516 -46.52 17.92 -18.30
CA ASP A 516 -46.11 19.12 -17.56
C ASP A 516 -46.06 20.38 -18.46
N ASP A 517 -45.93 21.55 -17.81
CA ASP A 517 -45.91 22.85 -18.51
C ASP A 517 -44.73 22.94 -19.48
N ASN A 518 -43.57 22.38 -19.12
CA ASN A 518 -42.38 22.34 -19.98
C ASN A 518 -42.61 21.51 -21.27
N SER A 519 -43.26 20.36 -21.16
CA SER A 519 -43.62 19.51 -22.31
C SER A 519 -44.59 20.22 -23.26
N PHE A 520 -45.50 21.02 -22.73
CA PHE A 520 -46.39 21.84 -23.54
C PHE A 520 -45.66 23.02 -24.21
N VAL A 521 -44.78 23.72 -23.48
CA VAL A 521 -43.97 24.84 -24.01
C VAL A 521 -43.10 24.41 -25.19
N LYS A 522 -42.51 23.21 -25.17
CA LYS A 522 -41.77 22.65 -26.32
C LYS A 522 -42.61 22.53 -27.60
N GLY A 523 -43.92 22.29 -27.46
CA GLY A 523 -44.85 22.32 -28.59
C GLY A 523 -45.06 23.72 -29.15
N ILE A 524 -45.08 24.73 -28.29
CA ILE A 524 -45.18 26.15 -28.68
C ILE A 524 -43.88 26.65 -29.31
N GLU A 525 -42.72 26.26 -28.77
CA GLU A 525 -41.40 26.54 -29.36
C GLU A 525 -41.32 26.03 -30.81
N TYR A 526 -41.84 24.82 -31.05
CA TYR A 526 -41.93 24.29 -32.41
C TYR A 526 -42.79 25.18 -33.32
N LEU A 527 -43.96 25.62 -32.87
CA LEU A 527 -44.85 26.49 -33.65
C LEU A 527 -44.21 27.84 -34.00
N VAL A 528 -43.41 28.41 -33.10
CA VAL A 528 -42.63 29.61 -33.35
C VAL A 528 -41.53 29.33 -34.38
N LYS A 529 -40.81 28.22 -34.22
CA LYS A 529 -39.72 27.82 -35.11
C LYS A 529 -40.18 27.65 -36.57
N VAL A 530 -41.33 27.03 -36.78
CA VAL A 530 -41.92 26.79 -38.12
C VAL A 530 -42.79 27.92 -38.65
N GLY A 531 -42.74 29.10 -38.00
CA GLY A 531 -43.38 30.32 -38.50
C GLY A 531 -44.92 30.36 -38.39
N ILE A 532 -45.56 29.40 -37.72
CA ILE A 532 -47.02 29.41 -37.48
C ILE A 532 -47.37 30.46 -36.41
N ILE A 533 -46.57 30.56 -35.35
CA ILE A 533 -46.66 31.63 -34.36
C ILE A 533 -45.60 32.66 -34.70
N GLN A 534 -46.03 33.88 -35.01
CA GLN A 534 -45.14 35.03 -35.19
C GLN A 534 -45.11 35.88 -33.93
N VAL A 535 -43.93 36.11 -33.38
CA VAL A 535 -43.70 36.98 -32.22
C VAL A 535 -43.10 38.28 -32.76
N SER A 536 -43.87 39.37 -32.74
CA SER A 536 -43.48 40.68 -33.28
C SER A 536 -43.60 41.80 -32.26
#